data_AF-R9A8D2-F1
#
_entry.id   AF-R9A8D2-F1
#
_cell.length_a   1.000
_cell.length_b   1.000
_cell.length_c   1.000
_cell.angle_alpha   90.00
_cell.angle_beta   90.00
_cell.angle_gamma   90.00
#
_symmetry.space_group_name_H-M   'P 1'
#
loop_
_entity.id
_entity.type
_entity.pdbx_description
1 polymer ?
#
loop_
_entity_poly.entity_id
_entity_poly.type
_entity_poly.pdbx_seq_one_letter_code
_entity_poly.pdbx_strand_id
1 'polypeptide(L)'
;MVAKKKMQLGRPRKKIQDYIIESNSADFGKMSDYYDYPVKTFLNFLCISHYAVDYCKTKFPKNADKKMGVEAQRHLNIIILSILPTIMGQFETFQKSLFSKCLEYSVYLDNFVPSEFLKRLKDIQSLEIDSLRLTAYRGQPAQVGTIFADSLHIWHDSHKVSHAFRALTQGVDFYTKDQIEELQIIWQLRHSIVHTGGTITRPDSQKNSKLKKFADKSIILSETFISTLGYKLHNLINNSITRYSSDFKGKLSADTPIAVQREIDSMFKVESKMQSSWIVP
;
A
#
# COMPACT_ATOMS: atom_id res chain seq x y z
N MET A 1 34.85 -22.90 -50.61
CA MET A 1 34.35 -23.18 -49.25
C MET A 1 33.54 -21.99 -48.76
N VAL A 2 32.21 -22.07 -48.82
CA VAL A 2 31.31 -21.00 -48.33
C VAL A 2 31.02 -21.28 -46.85
N ALA A 3 31.40 -20.36 -45.98
CA ALA A 3 31.13 -20.43 -44.56
C ALA A 3 29.60 -20.38 -44.32
N LYS A 4 29.01 -21.47 -43.81
CA LYS A 4 27.62 -21.50 -43.37
C LYS A 4 27.48 -20.57 -42.15
N LYS A 5 26.86 -19.41 -42.38
CA LYS A 5 26.37 -18.49 -41.35
C LYS A 5 25.43 -19.28 -40.43
N LYS A 6 25.83 -19.55 -39.19
CA LYS A 6 24.93 -20.13 -38.16
C LYS A 6 23.75 -19.18 -38.00
N MET A 7 22.57 -19.57 -38.49
CA MET A 7 21.31 -18.92 -38.10
C MET A 7 21.22 -19.01 -36.58
N GLN A 8 21.16 -17.86 -35.92
CA GLN A 8 20.73 -17.81 -34.53
C GLN A 8 19.30 -18.34 -34.50
N LEU A 9 19.12 -19.56 -33.99
CA LEU A 9 17.81 -20.09 -33.64
C LEU A 9 17.14 -19.06 -32.73
N GLY A 10 16.03 -18.47 -33.19
CA GLY A 10 15.27 -17.50 -32.40
C GLY A 10 14.92 -18.10 -31.04
N ARG A 11 15.01 -17.29 -29.98
CA ARG A 11 14.65 -17.73 -28.62
C ARG A 11 13.23 -18.34 -28.66
N PRO A 12 13.00 -19.49 -28.00
CA PRO A 12 11.68 -20.11 -27.97
C PRO A 12 10.63 -19.09 -27.48
N ARG A 13 9.49 -19.04 -28.18
CA ARG A 13 8.41 -18.11 -27.87
C ARG A 13 7.71 -18.56 -26.58
N LYS A 14 8.16 -18.02 -25.45
CA LYS A 14 7.49 -18.14 -24.15
C LYS A 14 6.08 -17.53 -24.21
N LYS A 15 5.11 -18.15 -23.54
CA LYS A 15 3.81 -17.53 -23.26
C LYS A 15 3.99 -16.51 -22.12
N ILE A 16 3.04 -15.58 -21.97
CA ILE A 16 3.14 -14.48 -20.98
C ILE A 16 3.32 -15.03 -19.56
N GLN A 17 2.58 -16.07 -19.18
CA GLN A 17 2.70 -16.69 -17.86
C GLN A 17 4.08 -17.30 -17.58
N ASP A 18 4.86 -17.63 -18.61
CA ASP A 18 6.20 -18.22 -18.47
C ASP A 18 7.27 -17.18 -18.08
N TYR A 19 6.87 -15.90 -17.96
CA TYR A 19 7.67 -14.81 -17.44
C TYR A 19 7.42 -14.55 -15.94
N ILE A 20 6.42 -15.21 -15.34
CA ILE A 20 6.20 -15.17 -13.90
C ILE A 20 7.24 -16.07 -13.25
N ILE A 21 8.08 -15.47 -12.41
CA ILE A 21 9.10 -16.18 -11.64
C ILE A 21 8.77 -16.03 -10.15
N GLU A 22 8.97 -17.09 -9.40
CA GLU A 22 8.87 -17.02 -7.94
C GLU A 22 9.99 -16.11 -7.42
N SER A 23 9.64 -15.20 -6.50
CA SER A 23 10.64 -14.34 -5.87
C SER A 23 11.46 -15.16 -4.89
N ASN A 24 12.77 -15.27 -5.14
CA ASN A 24 13.74 -15.79 -4.18
C ASN A 24 14.24 -14.72 -3.19
N SER A 25 13.81 -13.46 -3.36
CA SER A 25 14.22 -12.37 -2.50
C SER A 25 13.28 -12.27 -1.30
N ALA A 26 13.87 -12.24 -0.11
CA ALA A 26 13.18 -11.95 1.14
C ALA A 26 12.77 -10.46 1.25
N ASP A 27 13.16 -9.61 0.29
CA ASP A 27 12.92 -8.17 0.34
C ASP A 27 11.54 -7.79 -0.20
N PHE A 28 10.99 -8.57 -1.14
CA PHE A 28 9.60 -8.43 -1.55
C PHE A 28 8.73 -9.12 -0.51
N GLY A 29 8.29 -8.36 0.50
CA GLY A 29 7.50 -8.85 1.63
C GLY A 29 6.44 -9.86 1.21
N LYS A 30 6.46 -11.03 1.86
CA LYS A 30 5.52 -12.11 1.59
C LYS A 30 4.16 -11.72 2.16
N MET A 31 3.09 -12.31 1.64
CA MET A 31 1.75 -12.11 2.21
C MET A 31 1.70 -12.51 3.69
N SER A 32 2.46 -13.54 4.09
CA SER A 32 2.65 -13.92 5.49
C SER A 32 3.21 -12.78 6.36
N ASP A 33 4.14 -11.99 5.82
CA ASP A 33 4.75 -10.89 6.57
C ASP A 33 3.74 -9.77 6.84
N TYR A 34 2.74 -9.60 5.96
CA TYR A 34 1.62 -8.69 6.20
C TYR A 34 0.64 -9.22 7.25
N TYR A 35 0.46 -10.55 7.34
CA TYR A 35 -0.36 -11.16 8.39
C TYR A 35 0.25 -11.03 9.78
N ASP A 36 1.58 -10.98 9.87
CA ASP A 36 2.25 -10.87 11.17
C ASP A 36 2.55 -9.40 11.52
N TYR A 37 3.14 -8.64 10.59
CA TYR A 37 3.70 -7.31 10.82
C TYR A 37 3.29 -6.30 9.74
N PRO A 38 1.98 -5.99 9.56
CA PRO A 38 1.50 -5.22 8.42
C PRO A 38 2.17 -3.84 8.28
N VAL A 39 2.36 -3.13 9.39
CA VAL A 39 3.00 -1.80 9.42
C VAL A 39 4.46 -1.90 8.94
N LYS A 40 5.26 -2.74 9.60
CA LYS A 40 6.69 -2.92 9.29
C LYS A 40 6.91 -3.39 7.86
N THR A 41 6.09 -4.33 7.39
CA THR A 41 6.20 -4.89 6.04
C THR A 41 5.99 -3.82 4.96
N PHE A 42 4.96 -2.98 5.10
CA PHE A 42 4.75 -1.87 4.17
C PHE A 42 5.85 -0.80 4.24
N LEU A 43 6.28 -0.40 5.44
CA LEU A 43 7.33 0.61 5.57
C LEU A 43 8.66 0.11 4.98
N ASN A 44 8.99 -1.18 5.13
CA ASN A 44 10.14 -1.78 4.46
C ASN A 44 9.99 -1.75 2.93
N PHE A 45 8.79 -1.98 2.40
CA PHE A 45 8.53 -1.87 0.97
C PHE A 45 8.76 -0.44 0.45
N LEU A 46 8.39 0.59 1.21
CA LEU A 46 8.70 1.98 0.87
C LEU A 46 10.22 2.22 0.78
N CYS A 47 11.00 1.65 1.69
CA CYS A 47 12.46 1.74 1.67
C CYS A 47 13.03 1.17 0.38
N ILE A 48 12.61 -0.05 0.03
CA ILE A 48 13.07 -0.76 -1.15
C ILE A 48 12.70 0.00 -2.43
N SER A 49 11.47 0.52 -2.49
CA SER A 49 11.00 1.32 -3.62
C SER A 49 11.88 2.55 -3.85
N HIS A 50 12.28 3.23 -2.78
CA HIS A 50 13.22 4.33 -2.90
C HIS A 50 14.62 3.88 -3.32
N TYR A 51 15.19 2.87 -2.66
CA TYR A 51 16.52 2.37 -3.00
C TYR A 51 16.59 1.94 -4.47
N ALA A 52 15.51 1.38 -5.02
CA ALA A 52 15.42 1.05 -6.43
C ALA A 52 15.51 2.30 -7.33
N VAL A 53 14.80 3.37 -7.00
CA VAL A 53 14.87 4.64 -7.74
C VAL A 53 16.25 5.27 -7.63
N ASP A 54 16.81 5.35 -6.43
CA ASP A 54 18.15 5.90 -6.20
C ASP A 54 19.24 5.10 -6.90
N TYR A 55 19.13 3.77 -6.89
CA TYR A 55 20.02 2.91 -7.65
C TYR A 55 19.94 3.24 -9.15
N CYS A 56 18.74 3.41 -9.71
CA CYS A 56 18.59 3.83 -11.09
C CYS A 56 19.21 5.22 -11.33
N LYS A 57 18.93 6.20 -10.47
CA LYS A 57 19.48 7.57 -10.58
C LYS A 57 21.01 7.58 -10.59
N THR A 58 21.63 6.77 -9.73
CA THR A 58 23.10 6.71 -9.60
C THR A 58 23.76 5.96 -10.75
N LYS A 59 23.08 4.95 -11.32
CA LYS A 59 23.63 4.09 -12.38
C LYS A 59 23.30 4.54 -13.79
N PHE A 60 22.27 5.36 -13.98
CA PHE A 60 21.88 5.83 -15.30
C PHE A 60 22.96 6.73 -15.93
N PRO A 61 23.16 6.64 -17.26
CA PRO A 61 24.19 7.43 -17.94
C PRO A 61 24.01 8.93 -17.72
N LYS A 62 25.15 9.60 -17.50
CA LYS A 62 25.23 11.05 -17.30
C LYS A 62 25.94 11.70 -18.48
N ASN A 63 25.53 12.92 -18.80
CA ASN A 63 26.19 13.77 -19.78
C ASN A 63 27.55 14.27 -19.23
N ALA A 64 28.31 14.98 -20.07
CA ALA A 64 29.62 15.55 -19.69
C ALA A 64 29.53 16.53 -18.49
N ASP A 65 28.39 17.19 -18.30
CA ASP A 65 28.11 18.08 -17.17
C ASP A 65 27.70 17.32 -15.88
N LYS A 66 27.82 15.99 -15.87
CA LYS A 66 27.40 15.09 -14.79
C LYS A 66 25.90 15.11 -14.47
N LYS A 67 25.06 15.73 -15.32
CA LYS A 67 23.60 15.65 -15.21
C LYS A 67 23.08 14.42 -15.97
N MET A 68 21.90 13.95 -15.58
CA MET A 68 21.26 12.85 -16.29
C MET A 68 20.87 13.31 -17.71
N GLY A 69 21.18 12.49 -18.72
CA GLY A 69 20.76 12.77 -20.09
C GLY A 69 19.24 12.68 -20.26
N VAL A 70 18.69 13.31 -21.30
CA VAL A 70 17.23 13.38 -21.54
C VAL A 70 16.60 11.98 -21.63
N GLU A 71 17.24 11.04 -22.34
CA GLU A 71 16.73 9.66 -22.47
C GLU A 71 16.78 8.90 -21.13
N ALA A 72 17.85 9.06 -20.37
CA ALA A 72 17.96 8.47 -19.03
C ALA A 72 16.88 9.03 -18.09
N GLN A 73 16.62 10.34 -18.15
CA GLN A 73 15.55 10.98 -17.39
C GLN A 73 14.17 10.45 -17.79
N ARG A 74 13.93 10.24 -19.09
CA ARG A 74 12.69 9.67 -19.60
C ARG A 74 12.47 8.24 -19.06
N HIS A 75 13.50 7.40 -19.07
CA HIS A 75 13.41 6.06 -18.47
C HIS A 75 13.14 6.11 -16.97
N LEU A 76 13.80 7.03 -16.26
CA LEU A 76 13.57 7.19 -14.82
C LEU A 76 12.12 7.61 -14.53
N ASN A 77 11.56 8.53 -15.30
CA ASN A 77 10.17 8.96 -15.16
C ASN A 77 9.19 7.80 -15.34
N ILE A 78 9.43 6.90 -16.32
CA ILE A 78 8.60 5.70 -16.53
C ILE A 78 8.69 4.76 -15.32
N ILE A 79 9.89 4.56 -14.78
CA ILE A 79 10.11 3.72 -13.59
C ILE A 79 9.37 4.31 -12.39
N ILE A 80 9.51 5.61 -12.13
CA ILE A 80 8.84 6.30 -11.02
C ILE A 80 7.30 6.21 -11.17
N LEU A 81 6.77 6.46 -12.38
CA LEU A 81 5.33 6.31 -12.65
C LEU A 81 4.85 4.88 -12.39
N SER A 82 5.66 3.86 -12.69
CA SER A 82 5.31 2.45 -12.46
C SER A 82 5.42 2.03 -10.99
N ILE A 83 6.30 2.68 -10.22
CA ILE A 83 6.49 2.38 -8.79
C ILE A 83 5.31 2.89 -7.96
N LEU A 84 4.73 4.06 -8.27
CA LEU A 84 3.62 4.62 -7.49
C LEU A 84 2.41 3.67 -7.37
N PRO A 85 1.86 3.10 -8.46
CA PRO A 85 0.81 2.09 -8.37
C PRO A 85 1.19 0.89 -7.52
N THR A 86 2.44 0.44 -7.60
CA THR A 86 2.95 -0.69 -6.80
C THR A 86 2.96 -0.33 -5.31
N ILE A 87 3.47 0.85 -4.93
CA ILE A 87 3.40 1.36 -3.55
C ILE A 87 1.95 1.41 -3.06
N MET A 88 1.04 1.96 -3.85
CA MET A 88 -0.36 2.08 -3.44
C MET A 88 -1.09 0.73 -3.34
N GLY A 89 -0.72 -0.25 -4.17
CA GLY A 89 -1.20 -1.62 -4.02
C GLY A 89 -0.71 -2.26 -2.71
N GLN A 90 0.56 -2.05 -2.36
CA GLN A 90 1.11 -2.50 -1.07
C GLN A 90 0.49 -1.76 0.12
N PHE A 91 0.15 -0.48 -0.04
CA PHE A 91 -0.56 0.31 0.98
C PHE A 91 -1.97 -0.23 1.24
N GLU A 92 -2.70 -0.60 0.19
CA GLU A 92 -3.99 -1.28 0.30
C GLU A 92 -3.85 -2.63 1.03
N THR A 93 -2.85 -3.43 0.70
CA THR A 93 -2.56 -4.69 1.42
C THR A 93 -2.30 -4.42 2.90
N PHE A 94 -1.50 -3.41 3.24
CA PHE A 94 -1.28 -2.98 4.62
C PHE A 94 -2.58 -2.65 5.35
N GLN A 95 -3.45 -1.84 4.75
CA GLN A 95 -4.71 -1.44 5.35
C GLN A 95 -5.62 -2.65 5.61
N LYS A 96 -5.75 -3.54 4.63
CA LYS A 96 -6.53 -4.78 4.73
C LYS A 96 -6.00 -5.68 5.83
N SER A 97 -4.70 -5.94 5.84
CA SER A 97 -4.08 -6.85 6.81
C SER A 97 -4.14 -6.28 8.23
N LEU A 98 -3.91 -4.98 8.41
CA LEU A 98 -4.07 -4.34 9.72
C LEU A 98 -5.51 -4.39 10.21
N PHE A 99 -6.48 -4.05 9.35
CA PHE A 99 -7.90 -4.11 9.69
C PHE A 99 -8.33 -5.55 10.05
N SER A 100 -7.91 -6.53 9.25
CA SER A 100 -8.15 -7.96 9.49
C SER A 100 -7.68 -8.35 10.89
N LYS A 101 -6.42 -8.07 11.25
CA LYS A 101 -5.91 -8.37 12.59
C LYS A 101 -6.65 -7.63 13.70
N CYS A 102 -6.99 -6.35 13.49
CA CYS A 102 -7.76 -5.59 14.48
C CYS A 102 -9.13 -6.20 14.72
N LEU A 103 -9.77 -6.77 13.68
CA LEU A 103 -11.03 -7.50 13.82
C LEU A 103 -10.82 -8.83 14.55
N GLU A 104 -9.76 -9.59 14.24
CA GLU A 104 -9.44 -10.83 14.98
C GLU A 104 -9.24 -10.58 16.48
N TYR A 105 -8.45 -9.55 16.84
CA TYR A 105 -8.23 -9.19 18.24
C TYR A 105 -9.39 -8.41 18.88
N SER A 106 -10.45 -8.10 18.13
CA SER A 106 -11.61 -7.38 18.68
C SER A 106 -12.34 -8.18 19.76
N VAL A 107 -12.16 -9.50 19.80
CA VAL A 107 -12.68 -10.38 20.85
C VAL A 107 -12.13 -10.06 22.25
N TYR A 108 -11.01 -9.35 22.33
CA TYR A 108 -10.37 -8.93 23.58
C TYR A 108 -10.73 -7.51 23.99
N LEU A 109 -11.62 -6.82 23.26
CA LEU A 109 -12.05 -5.47 23.59
C LEU A 109 -13.29 -5.49 24.50
N ASP A 110 -13.25 -4.81 25.64
CA ASP A 110 -14.29 -4.85 26.70
C ASP A 110 -15.72 -4.55 26.19
N ASN A 111 -15.84 -3.70 25.16
CA ASN A 111 -17.12 -3.18 24.68
C ASN A 111 -17.35 -3.46 23.19
N PHE A 112 -16.68 -4.47 22.63
CA PHE A 112 -16.91 -4.84 21.23
C PHE A 112 -18.17 -5.70 21.10
N VAL A 113 -19.19 -5.12 20.45
CA VAL A 113 -20.45 -5.81 20.15
C VAL A 113 -20.53 -6.05 18.64
N PRO A 114 -20.48 -7.32 18.17
CA PRO A 114 -20.46 -7.63 16.73
C PRO A 114 -21.64 -7.06 15.94
N SER A 115 -22.86 -7.07 16.49
CA SER A 115 -24.05 -6.53 15.82
C SER A 115 -23.95 -5.02 15.59
N GLU A 116 -23.46 -4.28 16.58
CA GLU A 116 -23.25 -2.83 16.49
C GLU A 116 -22.09 -2.49 15.55
N PHE A 117 -21.02 -3.29 15.55
CA PHE A 117 -19.95 -3.18 14.58
C PHE A 117 -20.46 -3.34 13.14
N LEU A 118 -21.25 -4.40 12.87
CA LEU A 118 -21.83 -4.64 11.54
C LEU A 118 -22.78 -3.53 11.10
N LYS A 119 -23.56 -2.97 12.03
CA LYS A 119 -24.43 -1.82 11.78
C LYS A 119 -23.63 -0.60 11.35
N ARG A 120 -22.57 -0.24 12.09
CA ARG A 120 -21.66 0.87 11.73
C ARG A 120 -20.94 0.62 10.40
N LEU A 121 -20.52 -0.62 10.14
CA LEU A 121 -19.86 -0.98 8.89
C LEU A 121 -20.80 -0.78 7.69
N LYS A 122 -22.10 -1.11 7.86
CA LYS A 122 -23.13 -0.94 6.84
C LYS A 122 -23.32 0.53 6.41
N ASP A 123 -23.09 1.48 7.32
CA ASP A 123 -23.14 2.91 7.01
C ASP A 123 -22.03 3.34 6.02
N ILE A 124 -20.95 2.55 5.91
CA ILE A 124 -19.85 2.75 4.97
C ILE A 124 -20.09 2.00 3.66
N GLN A 125 -20.41 0.70 3.78
CA GLN A 125 -20.68 -0.22 2.69
C GLN A 125 -21.48 -1.41 3.23
N SER A 126 -22.49 -1.84 2.48
CA SER A 126 -23.12 -3.14 2.75
C SER A 126 -22.09 -4.25 2.54
N LEU A 127 -21.90 -5.09 3.56
CA LEU A 127 -20.98 -6.21 3.50
C LEU A 127 -21.62 -7.35 2.69
N GLU A 128 -21.04 -7.65 1.54
CA GLU A 128 -21.45 -8.77 0.68
C GLU A 128 -20.27 -9.73 0.57
N ILE A 129 -20.42 -10.92 1.14
CA ILE A 129 -19.39 -11.96 1.07
C ILE A 129 -19.60 -12.75 -0.23
N ASP A 130 -18.64 -12.63 -1.15
CA ASP A 130 -18.61 -13.40 -2.38
C ASP A 130 -18.38 -14.89 -2.07
N SER A 131 -19.39 -15.72 -2.32
CA SER A 131 -19.33 -17.16 -2.09
C SER A 131 -18.22 -17.84 -2.88
N LEU A 132 -17.91 -17.38 -4.10
CA LEU A 132 -16.84 -17.97 -4.91
C LEU A 132 -15.48 -17.71 -4.25
N ARG A 133 -15.22 -16.47 -3.81
CA ARG A 133 -14.00 -16.14 -3.06
C ARG A 133 -13.91 -16.90 -1.75
N LEU A 134 -15.01 -17.01 -1.00
CA LEU A 134 -15.05 -17.78 0.22
C LEU A 134 -14.68 -19.26 -0.02
N THR A 135 -15.17 -19.86 -1.11
CA THR A 135 -14.85 -21.25 -1.45
C THR A 135 -13.41 -21.48 -1.87
N ALA A 136 -12.65 -20.43 -2.20
CA ALA A 136 -11.22 -20.52 -2.49
C ALA A 136 -10.39 -20.86 -1.24
N TYR A 137 -10.93 -20.62 -0.04
CA TYR A 137 -10.29 -20.98 1.23
C TYR A 137 -10.63 -22.40 1.71
N ARG A 138 -11.39 -23.20 0.95
CA ARG A 138 -11.73 -24.57 1.36
C ARG A 138 -10.48 -25.41 1.60
N GLY A 139 -10.41 -26.07 2.75
CA GLY A 139 -9.26 -26.88 3.15
C GLY A 139 -8.05 -26.08 3.63
N GLN A 140 -8.16 -24.76 3.75
CA GLN A 140 -7.13 -23.88 4.31
C GLN A 140 -7.71 -23.04 5.46
N PRO A 141 -6.96 -22.78 6.53
CA PRO A 141 -7.38 -21.85 7.56
C PRO A 141 -7.39 -20.42 7.00
N ALA A 142 -8.52 -19.72 7.12
CA ALA A 142 -8.66 -18.31 6.79
C ALA A 142 -9.19 -17.54 7.99
N GLN A 143 -8.53 -16.44 8.33
CA GLN A 143 -8.99 -15.50 9.35
C GLN A 143 -10.29 -14.83 8.89
N VAL A 144 -11.25 -14.69 9.81
CA VAL A 144 -12.52 -13.98 9.58
C VAL A 144 -12.25 -12.54 9.15
N GLY A 145 -11.27 -11.89 9.79
CA GLY A 145 -10.74 -10.59 9.44
C GLY A 145 -10.37 -10.47 7.97
N THR A 146 -9.75 -11.49 7.39
CA THR A 146 -9.32 -11.49 5.99
C THR A 146 -10.52 -11.57 5.06
N ILE A 147 -11.49 -12.43 5.37
CA ILE A 147 -12.74 -12.53 4.61
C ILE A 147 -13.49 -11.19 4.61
N PHE A 148 -13.57 -10.54 5.77
CA PHE A 148 -14.17 -9.22 5.91
C PHE A 148 -13.40 -8.17 5.10
N ALA A 149 -12.07 -8.13 5.25
CA ALA A 149 -11.25 -7.14 4.58
C ALA A 149 -11.36 -7.25 3.05
N ASP A 150 -11.37 -8.47 2.50
CA ASP A 150 -11.47 -8.71 1.06
C ASP A 150 -12.87 -8.46 0.48
N SER A 151 -13.90 -8.51 1.33
CA SER A 151 -15.29 -8.20 0.96
C SER A 151 -15.59 -6.69 0.99
N LEU A 152 -14.73 -5.90 1.62
CA LEU A 152 -14.82 -4.44 1.59
C LEU A 152 -14.12 -3.90 0.33
N HIS A 153 -14.78 -3.01 -0.41
CA HIS A 153 -14.23 -2.39 -1.63
C HIS A 153 -13.89 -0.91 -1.40
N ILE A 154 -13.54 -0.58 -0.16
CA ILE A 154 -13.37 0.80 0.31
C ILE A 154 -11.91 1.25 0.39
N TRP A 155 -10.94 0.37 0.14
CA TRP A 155 -9.54 0.57 0.52
C TRP A 155 -8.84 1.75 -0.19
N HIS A 156 -9.38 2.19 -1.32
CA HIS A 156 -8.92 3.37 -2.06
C HIS A 156 -9.64 4.68 -1.62
N ASP A 157 -10.62 4.59 -0.72
CA ASP A 157 -11.36 5.72 -0.15
C ASP A 157 -10.93 5.93 1.31
N SER A 158 -10.05 6.92 1.51
CA SER A 158 -9.47 7.21 2.82
C SER A 158 -10.49 7.61 3.88
N HIS A 159 -11.64 8.20 3.50
CA HIS A 159 -12.70 8.47 4.48
C HIS A 159 -13.32 7.17 4.98
N LYS A 160 -13.67 6.29 4.04
CA LYS A 160 -14.31 5.01 4.36
C LYS A 160 -13.37 4.09 5.12
N VAL A 161 -12.09 4.01 4.75
CA VAL A 161 -11.08 3.26 5.52
C VAL A 161 -11.01 3.80 6.94
N SER A 162 -10.91 5.13 7.11
CA SER A 162 -10.85 5.75 8.43
C SER A 162 -12.05 5.38 9.30
N HIS A 163 -13.25 5.41 8.72
CA HIS A 163 -14.48 5.04 9.38
C HIS A 163 -14.55 3.53 9.71
N ALA A 164 -14.02 2.65 8.85
CA ALA A 164 -14.02 1.22 9.10
C ALA A 164 -13.18 0.86 10.33
N PHE A 165 -12.00 1.46 10.47
CA PHE A 165 -11.19 1.33 11.69
C PHE A 165 -11.92 1.91 12.91
N ARG A 166 -12.54 3.08 12.79
CA ARG A 166 -13.35 3.65 13.88
C ARG A 166 -14.52 2.75 14.27
N ALA A 167 -15.12 2.01 13.34
CA ALA A 167 -16.23 1.12 13.65
C ALA A 167 -15.84 -0.03 14.61
N LEU A 168 -14.55 -0.43 14.62
CA LEU A 168 -14.00 -1.44 15.53
C LEU A 168 -13.91 -0.91 16.96
N THR A 169 -13.29 0.25 17.17
CA THR A 169 -13.00 0.76 18.51
C THR A 169 -14.03 1.76 19.03
N GLN A 170 -14.91 2.27 18.17
CA GLN A 170 -15.82 3.41 18.45
C GLN A 170 -15.10 4.67 18.95
N GLY A 171 -13.79 4.77 18.72
CA GLY A 171 -12.96 5.85 19.21
C GLY A 171 -12.56 6.79 18.10
N VAL A 172 -11.25 6.86 17.87
CA VAL A 172 -10.61 7.81 16.99
C VAL A 172 -10.70 7.39 15.52
N ASP A 173 -10.81 8.38 14.63
CA ASP A 173 -10.62 8.18 13.20
C ASP A 173 -9.15 7.79 12.91
N PHE A 174 -8.96 6.77 12.05
CA PHE A 174 -7.63 6.25 11.72
C PHE A 174 -6.77 7.27 10.98
N TYR A 175 -7.38 8.08 10.11
CA TYR A 175 -6.74 9.20 9.42
C TYR A 175 -7.33 10.53 9.86
N THR A 176 -6.48 11.56 9.98
CA THR A 176 -6.91 12.94 10.16
C THR A 176 -7.43 13.52 8.84
N LYS A 177 -8.10 14.67 8.91
CA LYS A 177 -8.60 15.38 7.71
C LYS A 177 -7.48 15.69 6.71
N ASP A 178 -6.34 16.17 7.19
CA ASP A 178 -5.19 16.52 6.34
C ASP A 178 -4.59 15.27 5.67
N GLN A 179 -4.48 14.17 6.40
CA GLN A 179 -4.02 12.88 5.87
C GLN A 179 -4.98 12.35 4.80
N ILE A 180 -6.29 12.50 5.00
CA ILE A 180 -7.29 12.10 4.01
C ILE A 180 -7.14 12.92 2.72
N GLU A 181 -6.98 14.23 2.82
CA GLU A 181 -6.82 15.09 1.63
C GLU A 181 -5.55 14.71 0.84
N GLU A 182 -4.45 14.43 1.53
CA GLU A 182 -3.20 13.98 0.91
C GLU A 182 -3.36 12.62 0.23
N LEU A 183 -3.97 11.65 0.91
CA LEU A 183 -4.22 10.32 0.33
C LEU A 183 -5.15 10.39 -0.88
N GLN A 184 -6.17 11.25 -0.89
CA GLN A 184 -7.04 11.45 -2.05
C GLN A 184 -6.27 11.88 -3.29
N ILE A 185 -5.27 12.75 -3.15
CA ILE A 185 -4.39 13.15 -4.25
C ILE A 185 -3.61 11.93 -4.74
N ILE A 186 -2.99 11.19 -3.83
CA ILE A 186 -2.13 10.05 -4.17
C ILE A 186 -2.96 8.93 -4.86
N TRP A 187 -4.16 8.64 -4.35
CA TRP A 187 -5.09 7.69 -4.97
C TRP A 187 -5.52 8.13 -6.37
N GLN A 188 -5.78 9.43 -6.57
CA GLN A 188 -6.12 9.96 -7.89
C GLN A 188 -4.93 9.91 -8.87
N LEU A 189 -3.71 10.14 -8.40
CA LEU A 189 -2.50 9.95 -9.20
C LEU A 189 -2.34 8.49 -9.61
N ARG A 190 -2.49 7.54 -8.68
CA ARG A 190 -2.50 6.10 -8.99
C ARG A 190 -3.59 5.75 -10.00
N HIS A 191 -4.79 6.27 -9.83
CA HIS A 191 -5.90 6.04 -10.77
C HIS A 191 -5.53 6.49 -12.18
N SER A 192 -4.99 7.72 -12.30
CA SER A 192 -4.61 8.29 -13.59
C SER A 192 -3.48 7.49 -14.26
N ILE A 193 -2.50 7.02 -13.50
CA ILE A 193 -1.42 6.19 -14.06
C ILE A 193 -1.96 4.86 -14.59
N VAL A 194 -2.78 4.17 -13.80
CA VAL A 194 -3.24 2.81 -14.12
C VAL A 194 -4.33 2.80 -15.19
N HIS A 195 -5.25 3.76 -15.19
CA HIS A 195 -6.44 3.72 -16.04
C HIS A 195 -6.38 4.66 -17.24
N THR A 196 -5.52 5.68 -17.23
CA THR A 196 -5.46 6.70 -18.29
C THR A 196 -4.02 6.97 -18.76
N GLY A 197 -3.10 6.03 -18.51
CA GLY A 197 -1.71 6.11 -18.99
C GLY A 197 -0.92 7.28 -18.41
N GLY A 198 -1.30 7.76 -17.23
CA GLY A 198 -0.69 8.93 -16.59
C GLY A 198 -1.28 10.26 -17.06
N THR A 199 -2.51 10.30 -17.57
CA THR A 199 -3.19 11.54 -17.93
C THR A 199 -4.30 11.86 -16.93
N ILE A 200 -4.23 13.00 -16.24
CA ILE A 200 -5.32 13.42 -15.35
C ILE A 200 -6.45 13.95 -16.24
N THR A 201 -7.52 13.18 -16.38
CA THR A 201 -8.66 13.57 -17.21
C THR A 201 -9.40 14.76 -16.61
N ARG A 202 -10.15 15.49 -17.45
CA ARG A 202 -11.02 16.55 -16.94
C ARG A 202 -11.98 16.08 -15.84
N PRO A 203 -12.73 14.97 -15.95
CA PRO A 203 -13.55 14.46 -14.84
C PRO A 203 -12.73 14.17 -13.57
N ASP A 204 -11.58 13.52 -13.71
CA ASP A 204 -10.71 13.18 -12.57
C ASP A 204 -10.16 14.41 -11.86
N SER A 205 -9.78 15.44 -12.62
CA SER A 205 -9.29 16.70 -12.07
C SER A 205 -10.33 17.44 -11.20
N GLN A 206 -11.63 17.16 -11.38
CA GLN A 206 -12.69 17.78 -10.60
C GLN A 206 -12.88 17.12 -9.22
N LYS A 207 -12.41 15.87 -9.04
CA LYS A 207 -12.53 15.14 -7.78
C LYS A 207 -11.67 15.73 -6.66
N ASN A 208 -10.61 16.48 -7.02
CA ASN A 208 -9.75 17.16 -6.06
C ASN A 208 -9.36 18.56 -6.57
N SER A 209 -9.63 19.59 -5.77
CA SER A 209 -9.37 20.99 -6.14
C SER A 209 -7.90 21.28 -6.47
N LYS A 210 -6.95 20.59 -5.81
CA LYS A 210 -5.50 20.72 -6.04
C LYS A 210 -5.07 20.15 -7.39
N LEU A 211 -5.89 19.31 -8.02
CA LEU A 211 -5.60 18.67 -9.31
C LEU A 211 -6.26 19.35 -10.51
N LYS A 212 -7.18 20.31 -10.31
CA LYS A 212 -7.91 21.00 -11.41
C LYS A 212 -7.01 21.58 -12.50
N LYS A 213 -5.86 22.15 -12.12
CA LYS A 213 -4.89 22.74 -13.06
C LYS A 213 -4.20 21.72 -13.98
N PHE A 214 -4.37 20.43 -13.72
CA PHE A 214 -3.81 19.33 -14.49
C PHE A 214 -4.84 18.64 -15.38
N ALA A 215 -6.05 19.20 -15.53
CA ALA A 215 -7.06 18.66 -16.45
C ALA A 215 -6.50 18.46 -17.87
N ASP A 216 -6.71 17.26 -18.40
CA ASP A 216 -6.30 16.78 -19.72
C ASP A 216 -4.77 16.80 -19.94
N LYS A 217 -3.97 16.82 -18.86
CA LYS A 217 -2.50 16.82 -18.92
C LYS A 217 -1.94 15.45 -18.56
N SER A 218 -0.95 15.02 -19.34
CA SER A 218 -0.06 13.93 -18.94
C SER A 218 0.84 14.40 -17.81
N ILE A 219 0.97 13.58 -16.77
CA ILE A 219 1.80 13.88 -15.61
C ILE A 219 3.15 13.18 -15.72
N ILE A 220 4.17 13.89 -15.29
CA ILE A 220 5.48 13.34 -14.93
C ILE A 220 5.70 13.59 -13.45
N LEU A 221 6.40 12.67 -12.80
CA LEU A 221 6.76 12.79 -11.39
C LEU A 221 8.25 13.07 -11.30
N SER A 222 8.65 13.95 -10.38
CA SER A 222 10.06 14.33 -10.22
C SER A 222 10.89 13.14 -9.76
N GLU A 223 12.21 13.21 -9.99
CA GLU A 223 13.16 12.21 -9.51
C GLU A 223 13.29 12.13 -7.98
N THR A 224 12.68 13.06 -7.25
CA THR A 224 12.59 13.07 -5.78
C THR A 224 11.25 12.55 -5.27
N PHE A 225 10.28 12.32 -6.16
CA PHE A 225 8.89 12.02 -5.78
C PHE A 225 8.78 10.79 -4.87
N ILE A 226 9.45 9.68 -5.18
CA ILE A 226 9.38 8.46 -4.36
C ILE A 226 9.98 8.67 -2.97
N SER A 227 11.02 9.49 -2.84
CA SER A 227 11.60 9.88 -1.55
C SER A 227 10.64 10.71 -0.72
N THR A 228 10.10 11.77 -1.32
CA THR A 228 9.12 12.63 -0.66
C THR A 228 7.85 11.86 -0.30
N LEU A 229 7.38 10.97 -1.16
CA LEU A 229 6.24 10.10 -0.90
C LEU A 229 6.53 9.13 0.24
N GLY A 230 7.70 8.47 0.24
CA GLY A 230 8.11 7.55 1.29
C GLY A 230 8.12 8.22 2.66
N TYR A 231 8.72 9.42 2.74
CA TYR A 231 8.72 10.24 3.96
C TYR A 231 7.29 10.59 4.43
N LYS A 232 6.46 11.11 3.52
CA LYS A 232 5.08 11.50 3.83
C LYS A 232 4.23 10.32 4.29
N LEU A 233 4.30 9.17 3.61
CA LEU A 233 3.58 7.96 4.00
C LEU A 233 4.11 7.38 5.31
N HIS A 234 5.42 7.41 5.56
CA HIS A 234 5.98 6.97 6.84
C HIS A 234 5.43 7.79 8.00
N ASN A 235 5.45 9.13 7.89
CA ASN A 235 4.91 10.01 8.92
C ASN A 235 3.40 9.87 9.09
N LEU A 236 2.67 9.75 7.98
CA LEU A 236 1.23 9.50 7.99
C LEU A 236 0.92 8.21 8.77
N ILE A 237 1.62 7.11 8.47
CA ILE A 237 1.44 5.83 9.14
C ILE A 237 1.83 5.92 10.60
N ASN A 238 2.99 6.50 10.92
CA ASN A 238 3.43 6.65 12.30
C ASN A 238 2.38 7.35 13.16
N ASN A 239 1.85 8.47 12.68
CA ASN A 239 0.85 9.25 13.39
C ASN A 239 -0.50 8.52 13.49
N SER A 240 -0.92 7.83 12.43
CA SER A 240 -2.18 7.07 12.40
C SER A 240 -2.12 5.87 13.33
N ILE A 241 -1.04 5.10 13.25
CA ILE A 241 -0.80 3.90 14.06
C ILE A 241 -0.62 4.27 15.53
N THR A 242 0.16 5.30 15.87
CA THR A 242 0.35 5.70 17.27
C THR A 242 -0.99 6.05 17.92
N ARG A 243 -1.80 6.88 17.25
CA ARG A 243 -3.11 7.30 17.75
C ARG A 243 -4.08 6.13 17.87
N TYR A 244 -4.20 5.32 16.82
CA TYR A 244 -5.15 4.21 16.79
C TYR A 244 -4.73 3.05 17.69
N SER A 245 -3.44 2.73 17.77
CA SER A 245 -2.89 1.72 18.68
C SER A 245 -3.16 2.08 20.15
N SER A 246 -2.98 3.35 20.52
CA SER A 246 -3.35 3.83 21.85
C SER A 246 -4.84 3.65 22.14
N ASP A 247 -5.70 3.99 21.17
CA ASP A 247 -7.15 3.87 21.30
C ASP A 247 -7.65 2.41 21.33
N PHE A 248 -6.98 1.52 20.60
CA PHE A 248 -7.27 0.09 20.56
C PHE A 248 -6.84 -0.59 21.86
N LYS A 249 -5.59 -0.35 22.29
CA LYS A 249 -5.03 -0.94 23.53
C LYS A 249 -5.73 -0.44 24.79
N GLY A 250 -6.13 0.83 24.81
CA GLY A 250 -6.90 1.40 25.92
C GLY A 250 -8.30 0.80 26.12
N LYS A 251 -8.76 -0.05 25.18
CA LYS A 251 -10.03 -0.76 25.26
C LYS A 251 -9.89 -2.28 25.44
N LEU A 252 -8.66 -2.78 25.58
CA LEU A 252 -8.44 -4.19 25.88
C LEU A 252 -8.94 -4.51 27.28
N SER A 253 -9.56 -5.67 27.42
CA SER A 253 -9.96 -6.20 28.72
C SER A 253 -8.73 -6.39 29.61
N ALA A 254 -8.90 -6.13 30.91
CA ALA A 254 -7.86 -6.30 31.92
C ALA A 254 -7.33 -7.74 32.00
N ASP A 255 -8.13 -8.73 31.58
CA ASP A 255 -7.76 -10.16 31.56
C ASP A 255 -7.09 -10.61 30.25
N THR A 256 -6.88 -9.70 29.29
CA THR A 256 -6.26 -10.03 28.01
C THR A 256 -4.90 -10.70 28.22
N PRO A 257 -4.65 -11.92 27.70
CA PRO A 257 -3.39 -12.62 27.91
C PRO A 257 -2.16 -11.83 27.45
N ILE A 258 -1.07 -11.89 28.22
CA ILE A 258 0.18 -11.17 27.91
C ILE A 258 0.72 -11.52 26.51
N ALA A 259 0.57 -12.78 26.08
CA ALA A 259 0.98 -13.21 24.75
C ALA A 259 0.20 -12.45 23.65
N VAL A 260 -1.11 -12.29 23.81
CA VAL A 260 -1.97 -11.55 22.90
C VAL A 260 -1.62 -10.07 22.90
N GLN A 261 -1.38 -9.46 24.07
CA GLN A 261 -0.94 -8.07 24.17
C GLN A 261 0.37 -7.83 23.38
N ARG A 262 1.33 -8.77 23.46
CA ARG A 262 2.58 -8.69 22.68
C ARG A 262 2.35 -8.80 21.18
N GLU A 263 1.41 -9.63 20.72
CA GLU A 263 1.06 -9.72 19.31
C GLU A 263 0.39 -8.44 18.80
N ILE A 264 -0.48 -7.84 19.62
CA ILE A 264 -1.10 -6.54 19.36
C ILE A 264 -0.03 -5.44 19.30
N ASP A 265 0.92 -5.43 20.24
CA ASP A 265 2.06 -4.51 20.20
C ASP A 265 2.87 -4.67 18.91
N SER A 266 3.10 -5.91 18.52
CA SER A 266 3.87 -6.28 17.34
C SER A 266 3.25 -5.78 16.04
N MET A 267 1.93 -5.99 15.86
CA MET A 267 1.25 -5.58 14.62
C MET A 267 1.18 -4.07 14.44
N PHE A 268 1.17 -3.31 15.53
CA PHE A 268 1.19 -1.84 15.52
C PHE A 268 2.62 -1.25 15.56
N LYS A 269 3.66 -2.08 15.52
CA LYS A 269 5.03 -1.57 15.62
C LYS A 269 5.41 -0.78 14.36
N VAL A 270 5.67 0.51 14.56
CA VAL A 270 6.20 1.41 13.52
C VAL A 270 7.72 1.23 13.48
N GLU A 271 8.17 0.31 12.65
CA GLU A 271 9.59 0.03 12.43
C GLU A 271 9.84 -0.09 10.92
N SER A 272 10.95 0.47 10.46
CA SER A 272 11.40 0.31 9.08
C SER A 272 12.90 0.06 9.05
N LYS A 273 13.40 -0.56 7.98
CA LYS A 273 14.84 -0.69 7.71
C LYS A 273 15.51 0.65 7.35
N MET A 274 14.83 1.80 7.47
CA MET A 274 15.39 3.11 7.14
C MET A 274 16.51 3.51 8.10
N GLN A 275 17.56 4.15 7.56
CA GLN A 275 18.48 4.95 8.36
C GLN A 275 17.78 6.26 8.78
N SER A 276 18.06 6.75 10.00
CA SER A 276 17.47 7.97 10.58
C SER A 276 17.62 9.22 9.71
N SER A 277 18.60 9.26 8.80
CA SER A 277 18.86 10.34 7.85
C SER A 277 17.75 10.61 6.84
N TRP A 278 16.75 9.74 6.73
CA TRP A 278 15.60 9.89 5.84
C TRP A 278 14.36 10.50 6.51
N ILE A 279 14.36 10.57 7.84
CA ILE A 279 13.25 11.07 8.66
C ILE A 279 13.39 12.58 8.91
N VAL A 280 14.48 13.19 8.43
CA VAL A 280 14.71 14.64 8.54
C VAL A 280 14.63 15.25 7.13
N PRO A 281 13.79 16.27 6.92
CA PRO A 281 13.66 16.95 5.63
C PRO A 281 14.94 17.65 5.18
#